data_AF-A0A498C8M8-F1
#
_entry.id   AF-A0A498C8M8-F1
#
_cell.length_a   1.000
_cell.length_b   1.000
_cell.length_c   1.000
_cell.angle_alpha   90.00
_cell.angle_beta   90.00
_cell.angle_gamma   90.00
#
_symmetry.space_group_name_H-M   'P 1'
#
loop_
_entity.id
_entity.type
_entity.pdbx_description
1 polymer ?
#
loop_
_entity_poly.entity_id
_entity_poly.type
_entity_poly.pdbx_seq_one_letter_code
_entity_poly.pdbx_strand_id
1 'polypeptide(L)'
;MTGSAPMFAGGMRVGPYRFRPGLWPTLAFLVLLPVLVSLGFWQLDRAGERQAALDALAEGEQAPVVALQREQPPYEAVRHHRGRAPGAPLTDQVFLVDNQVHQGQGGYRVLQPWLLDGSDTVLLVDRGWVEAPGGRTDLPDPEWPGWGVLVEGVIDSGPSVGLRLGEPAEEHERWPRRLQYLDYDYVAEQLDRPVVPYLLRLNPEHPAALTQDWQPSALPPERHQGYALQWFGLSAALVVIWLVVNLKRERDDGR
;
A
#
# COMPACT_ATOMS: atom_id res chain seq x y z
N MET A 1 -22.36 -6.40 -65.89
CA MET A 1 -22.23 -7.87 -65.73
C MET A 1 -21.27 -8.15 -64.59
N THR A 2 -21.87 -8.64 -63.50
CA THR A 2 -21.34 -9.46 -62.38
C THR A 2 -19.84 -9.66 -62.22
N GLY A 3 -19.36 -9.30 -61.03
CA GLY A 3 -18.01 -9.51 -60.54
C GLY A 3 -17.68 -10.94 -60.09
N SER A 4 -16.43 -11.11 -59.70
CA SER A 4 -15.90 -12.34 -59.10
C SER A 4 -15.04 -11.93 -57.91
N ALA A 5 -15.55 -12.17 -56.70
CA ALA A 5 -14.79 -12.09 -55.45
C ALA A 5 -14.18 -13.48 -55.15
N PRO A 6 -12.97 -13.57 -54.57
CA PRO A 6 -12.34 -14.85 -54.31
C PRO A 6 -13.01 -15.57 -53.14
N MET A 7 -13.16 -16.87 -53.36
CA MET A 7 -13.83 -17.85 -52.52
C MET A 7 -12.83 -18.36 -51.45
N PHE A 8 -12.87 -17.81 -50.24
CA PHE A 8 -12.19 -18.41 -49.09
C PHE A 8 -13.23 -18.80 -48.04
N ALA A 9 -13.79 -20.00 -48.17
CA ALA A 9 -14.61 -20.60 -47.12
C ALA A 9 -14.47 -22.13 -47.14
N GLY A 10 -13.23 -22.62 -47.01
CA GLY A 10 -12.96 -24.01 -46.66
C GLY A 10 -13.36 -24.24 -45.20
N GLY A 11 -14.61 -24.60 -44.95
CA GLY A 11 -15.06 -25.01 -43.62
C GLY A 11 -14.41 -26.33 -43.24
N MET A 12 -13.69 -26.36 -42.12
CA MET A 12 -13.09 -27.58 -41.59
C MET A 12 -14.21 -28.48 -41.02
N ARG A 13 -14.22 -29.76 -41.41
CA ARG A 13 -15.14 -30.77 -40.88
C ARG A 13 -14.50 -31.44 -39.67
N VAL A 14 -15.21 -31.47 -38.55
CA VAL A 14 -14.80 -32.19 -37.33
C VAL A 14 -15.96 -33.11 -36.96
N GLY A 15 -15.91 -34.37 -37.41
CA GLY A 15 -17.02 -35.33 -37.25
C GLY A 15 -18.33 -34.84 -37.90
N PRO A 16 -19.50 -34.95 -37.24
CA PRO A 16 -20.79 -34.47 -37.77
C PRO A 16 -20.97 -32.94 -37.66
N TYR A 17 -19.93 -32.20 -37.25
CA TYR A 17 -19.96 -30.75 -37.07
C TYR A 17 -19.15 -30.04 -38.15
N ARG A 18 -19.70 -28.96 -38.70
CA ARG A 18 -19.06 -28.09 -39.67
C ARG A 18 -18.65 -26.79 -39.01
N PHE A 19 -17.35 -26.52 -38.97
CA PHE A 19 -16.79 -25.30 -38.43
C PHE A 19 -16.82 -24.19 -39.50
N ARG A 20 -17.57 -23.11 -39.25
CA ARG A 20 -17.67 -21.96 -40.17
C ARG A 20 -17.52 -20.66 -39.37
N PRO A 21 -16.28 -20.24 -39.06
CA PRO A 21 -16.04 -19.05 -38.26
C PRO A 21 -16.56 -17.80 -38.97
N GLY A 22 -17.49 -17.08 -38.33
CA GLY A 22 -17.93 -15.77 -38.81
C GLY A 22 -16.82 -14.73 -38.63
N LEU A 23 -16.64 -13.82 -39.60
CA LEU A 23 -15.59 -12.80 -39.58
C LEU A 23 -15.67 -11.92 -38.31
N TRP A 24 -16.85 -11.39 -37.99
CA TRP A 24 -17.06 -10.50 -36.85
C TRP A 24 -16.90 -11.18 -35.48
N PRO A 25 -17.53 -12.35 -35.21
CA PRO A 25 -17.27 -13.10 -33.97
C PRO A 25 -15.80 -13.49 -33.79
N THR A 26 -15.10 -13.81 -34.88
CA THR A 26 -13.68 -14.17 -34.84
C THR A 26 -12.81 -12.96 -34.56
N LEU A 27 -13.10 -11.80 -35.16
CA LEU A 27 -12.39 -10.56 -34.85
C LEU A 27 -12.57 -10.16 -33.37
N ALA A 28 -13.81 -10.20 -32.86
CA ALA A 28 -14.09 -9.91 -31.46
C ALA A 28 -13.36 -10.87 -30.52
N PHE A 29 -13.36 -12.17 -30.84
CA PHE A 29 -12.61 -13.19 -30.09
C PHE A 29 -11.11 -12.92 -30.07
N LEU A 30 -10.51 -12.62 -31.23
CA LEU A 30 -9.07 -12.35 -31.36
C LEU A 30 -8.61 -11.10 -30.59
N VAL A 31 -9.51 -10.15 -30.35
CA VAL A 31 -9.24 -8.96 -29.55
C VAL A 31 -9.51 -9.20 -28.06
N LEU A 32 -10.69 -9.75 -27.73
CA LEU A 32 -11.11 -9.90 -26.33
C LEU A 32 -10.30 -10.96 -25.58
N LEU A 33 -9.96 -12.07 -26.22
CA LEU A 33 -9.20 -13.13 -25.57
C LEU A 33 -7.85 -12.65 -25.01
N PRO A 34 -6.94 -12.02 -25.80
CA PRO A 34 -5.67 -11.57 -25.26
C PRO A 34 -5.85 -10.49 -24.20
N VAL A 35 -6.87 -9.63 -24.29
CA VAL A 35 -7.17 -8.63 -23.26
C VAL A 35 -7.55 -9.32 -21.93
N LEU A 36 -8.49 -10.26 -21.94
CA LEU A 36 -8.94 -10.97 -20.74
C LEU A 36 -7.79 -11.75 -20.09
N VAL A 37 -6.99 -12.45 -20.91
CA VAL A 37 -5.82 -13.20 -20.43
C VAL A 37 -4.78 -12.26 -19.82
N SER A 38 -4.51 -11.13 -20.48
CA SER A 38 -3.56 -10.12 -19.97
C SER A 38 -4.02 -9.51 -18.65
N LEU A 39 -5.33 -9.24 -18.50
CA LEU A 39 -5.89 -8.78 -17.24
C LEU A 39 -5.77 -9.83 -16.12
N GLY A 40 -5.93 -11.13 -16.46
CA GLY A 40 -5.71 -12.22 -15.53
C GLY A 40 -4.27 -12.26 -15.00
N PHE A 41 -3.28 -12.17 -15.90
CA PHE A 41 -1.87 -12.12 -15.50
C PHE A 41 -1.53 -10.85 -14.71
N TRP A 42 -2.02 -9.69 -15.15
CA TRP A 42 -1.82 -8.44 -14.42
C TRP A 42 -2.34 -8.51 -12.98
N GLN A 43 -3.48 -9.19 -12.75
CA GLN A 43 -3.99 -9.41 -11.39
C GLN A 43 -3.11 -10.38 -10.58
N LEU A 44 -2.54 -11.42 -11.20
CA LEU A 44 -1.59 -12.31 -10.52
C LEU A 44 -0.30 -11.58 -10.13
N ASP A 45 0.23 -10.74 -11.02
CA ASP A 45 1.42 -9.92 -10.73
C ASP A 45 1.14 -9.00 -9.54
N ARG A 46 -0.02 -8.35 -9.52
CA ARG A 46 -0.45 -7.53 -8.37
C ARG A 46 -0.60 -8.33 -7.09
N ALA A 47 -1.10 -9.56 -7.15
CA ALA A 47 -1.15 -10.43 -5.99
C ALA A 47 0.27 -10.75 -5.47
N GLY A 48 1.21 -11.04 -6.38
CA GLY A 48 2.61 -11.33 -6.05
C GLY A 48 3.32 -10.14 -5.39
N GLU A 49 3.15 -8.93 -5.93
CA GLU A 49 3.67 -7.69 -5.31
C GLU A 49 3.16 -7.51 -3.88
N ARG A 50 1.86 -7.76 -3.66
CA ARG A 50 1.23 -7.63 -2.34
C ARG A 50 1.71 -8.70 -1.37
N GLN A 51 1.87 -9.94 -1.85
CA GLN A 51 2.40 -11.03 -1.03
C GLN A 51 3.84 -10.75 -0.61
N ALA A 52 4.71 -10.34 -1.54
CA ALA A 52 6.11 -10.03 -1.25
C ALA A 52 6.25 -8.91 -0.21
N ALA A 53 5.36 -7.91 -0.23
CA ALA A 53 5.33 -6.88 0.80
C ALA A 53 4.96 -7.44 2.18
N LEU A 54 3.95 -8.32 2.27
CA LEU A 54 3.56 -8.99 3.51
C LEU A 54 4.66 -9.91 4.04
N ASP A 55 5.34 -10.63 3.16
CA ASP A 55 6.44 -11.51 3.53
C ASP A 55 7.61 -10.69 4.12
N ALA A 56 7.95 -9.56 3.49
CA ALA A 56 8.99 -8.65 4.01
C ALA A 56 8.64 -8.06 5.39
N LEU A 57 7.37 -7.75 5.63
CA LEU A 57 6.88 -7.34 6.95
C LEU A 57 7.06 -8.45 7.99
N ALA A 58 6.64 -9.68 7.67
CA ALA A 58 6.74 -10.83 8.56
C ALA A 58 8.21 -11.22 8.85
N GLU A 59 9.09 -11.13 7.86
CA GLU A 59 10.53 -11.34 8.04
C GLU A 59 11.14 -10.31 8.99
N GLY A 60 10.77 -9.02 8.83
CA GLY A 60 11.23 -7.95 9.72
C GLY A 60 10.78 -8.14 11.17
N GLU A 61 9.55 -8.60 11.40
CA GLU A 61 9.04 -8.90 12.74
C GLU A 61 9.80 -10.03 13.45
N GLN A 62 10.32 -10.99 12.68
CA GLN A 62 11.10 -12.13 13.17
C GLN A 62 12.61 -11.83 13.28
N ALA A 63 13.07 -10.75 12.65
CA ALA A 63 14.46 -10.36 12.69
C ALA A 63 14.91 -9.97 14.11
N PRO A 64 16.23 -10.03 14.40
CA PRO A 64 16.77 -9.56 15.67
C PRO A 64 16.39 -8.10 15.93
N VAL A 65 16.09 -7.78 17.20
CA VAL A 65 15.75 -6.43 17.62
C VAL A 65 16.95 -5.49 17.42
N VAL A 66 16.73 -4.41 16.69
CA VAL A 66 17.74 -3.39 16.38
C VAL A 66 17.90 -2.45 17.56
N ALA A 67 19.13 -2.27 18.02
CA ALA A 67 19.47 -1.27 19.02
C ALA A 67 19.69 0.08 18.33
N LEU A 68 18.77 1.03 18.55
CA LEU A 68 18.85 2.39 18.03
C LEU A 68 19.55 3.25 19.09
N GLN A 69 20.84 3.52 18.91
CA GLN A 69 21.67 4.29 19.86
C GLN A 69 22.43 5.42 19.14
N ARG A 70 23.74 5.57 19.36
CA ARG A 70 24.54 6.61 18.70
C ARG A 70 24.65 6.40 17.19
N GLU A 71 24.85 5.17 16.76
CA GLU A 71 24.95 4.82 15.34
C GLU A 71 23.65 4.17 14.88
N GLN A 72 23.15 4.66 13.75
CA GLN A 72 21.86 4.26 13.21
C GLN A 72 22.07 3.53 11.89
N PRO A 73 21.58 2.30 11.74
CA PRO A 73 21.65 1.59 10.48
C PRO A 73 20.81 2.31 9.41
N PRO A 74 21.14 2.17 8.12
CA PRO A 74 20.33 2.74 7.06
C PRO A 74 18.94 2.09 7.06
N TYR A 75 17.90 2.90 6.79
CA TYR A 75 16.50 2.45 6.82
C TYR A 75 16.26 1.15 6.03
N GLU A 76 16.81 1.04 4.83
CA GLU A 76 16.63 -0.14 3.96
C GLU A 76 17.10 -1.45 4.59
N ALA A 77 18.05 -1.40 5.53
CA ALA A 77 18.56 -2.59 6.22
C ALA A 77 17.71 -3.00 7.44
N VAL A 78 16.84 -2.12 7.91
CA VAL A 78 16.08 -2.30 9.17
C VAL A 78 14.60 -1.99 9.06
N ARG A 79 14.09 -1.70 7.86
CA ARG A 79 12.66 -1.44 7.62
C ARG A 79 11.83 -2.63 8.12
N HIS A 80 10.76 -2.36 8.85
CA HIS A 80 9.89 -3.36 9.47
C HIS A 80 10.54 -4.18 10.61
N HIS A 81 11.81 -3.96 10.94
CA HIS A 81 12.43 -4.61 12.09
C HIS A 81 11.91 -4.03 13.39
N ARG A 82 11.91 -4.85 14.44
CA ARG A 82 11.71 -4.36 15.80
C ARG A 82 12.90 -3.52 16.24
N GLY A 83 12.63 -2.36 16.83
CA GLY A 83 13.64 -1.43 17.33
C GLY A 83 13.51 -1.19 18.84
N ARG A 84 14.65 -0.92 19.49
CA ARG A 84 14.76 -0.49 20.88
C ARG A 84 15.62 0.76 20.95
N ALA A 85 15.09 1.85 21.51
CA ALA A 85 15.79 3.12 21.62
C ALA A 85 15.82 3.59 23.09
N PRO A 86 16.93 3.39 23.82
CA PRO A 86 17.12 4.04 25.11
C PRO A 86 17.26 5.56 24.92
N GLY A 87 16.77 6.34 25.88
CA GLY A 87 16.79 7.80 25.78
C GLY A 87 15.65 8.47 26.53
N ALA A 88 15.29 9.67 26.10
CA ALA A 88 14.25 10.47 26.73
C ALA A 88 13.41 11.26 25.71
N PRO A 89 12.12 11.49 25.98
CA PRO A 89 11.29 12.33 25.14
C PRO A 89 11.67 13.80 25.30
N LEU A 90 11.61 14.57 24.22
CA LEU A 90 11.58 16.03 24.30
C LEU A 90 10.13 16.47 24.54
N THR A 91 9.70 16.48 25.81
CA THR A 91 8.27 16.61 26.18
C THR A 91 7.62 17.91 25.71
N ASP A 92 8.39 18.98 25.57
CA ASP A 92 7.88 20.30 25.17
C ASP A 92 7.76 20.43 23.64
N GLN A 93 8.10 19.39 22.89
CA GLN A 93 8.16 19.40 21.43
C GLN A 93 7.39 18.20 20.89
N VAL A 94 6.27 18.44 20.21
CA VAL A 94 5.43 17.41 19.62
C VAL A 94 5.05 17.84 18.21
N PHE A 95 5.17 16.93 17.25
CA PHE A 95 4.68 17.14 15.89
C PHE A 95 3.37 16.40 15.66
N LEU A 96 2.47 17.07 14.95
CA LEU A 96 1.15 16.56 14.59
C LEU A 96 1.05 16.50 13.07
N VAL A 97 1.12 15.31 12.48
CA VAL A 97 0.90 15.17 11.02
C VAL A 97 -0.60 15.24 10.77
N ASP A 98 -1.03 16.20 9.98
CA ASP A 98 -2.44 16.50 9.67
C ASP A 98 -3.02 15.53 8.63
N ASN A 99 -4.32 15.68 8.37
CA ASN A 99 -5.10 14.95 7.37
C ASN A 99 -5.03 13.42 7.54
N GLN A 100 -4.94 12.95 8.78
CA GLN A 100 -4.97 11.52 9.09
C GLN A 100 -6.41 11.10 9.36
N VAL A 101 -6.91 10.13 8.60
CA VAL A 101 -8.28 9.64 8.74
C VAL A 101 -8.27 8.28 9.42
N HIS A 102 -8.95 8.17 10.57
CA HIS A 102 -9.18 6.92 11.25
C HIS A 102 -10.68 6.67 11.43
N GLN A 103 -11.20 5.55 10.92
CA GLN A 103 -12.62 5.17 11.00
C GLN A 103 -13.61 6.28 10.57
N GLY A 104 -13.23 7.05 9.55
CA GLY A 104 -14.05 8.15 9.02
C GLY A 104 -13.96 9.46 9.81
N GLN A 105 -13.17 9.51 10.89
CA GLN A 105 -12.87 10.73 11.63
C GLN A 105 -11.52 11.31 11.20
N GLY A 106 -11.46 12.62 11.04
CA GLY A 106 -10.22 13.35 10.79
C GLY A 106 -9.44 13.57 12.09
N GLY A 107 -8.12 13.54 12.00
CA GLY A 107 -7.25 13.65 13.16
C GLY A 107 -5.79 13.82 12.78
N TYR A 108 -4.94 13.64 13.78
CA TYR A 108 -3.51 13.87 13.69
C TYR A 108 -2.72 12.61 14.02
N ARG A 109 -1.59 12.41 13.34
CA ARG A 109 -0.53 11.48 13.75
C ARG A 109 0.35 12.19 14.77
N VAL A 110 0.57 11.60 15.92
CA VAL A 110 1.39 12.21 16.97
C VAL A 110 2.81 11.66 16.90
N LEU A 111 3.77 12.52 16.54
CA LEU A 111 5.19 12.18 16.51
C LEU A 111 5.90 12.86 17.68
N GLN A 112 6.47 12.05 18.56
CA GLN A 112 7.28 12.49 19.69
C GLN A 112 8.77 12.43 19.33
N PRO A 113 9.48 13.57 19.29
CA PRO A 113 10.93 13.60 19.28
C PRO A 113 11.51 12.90 20.51
N TRP A 114 12.39 11.94 20.28
CA TRP A 114 13.07 11.13 21.28
C TRP A 114 14.58 11.30 21.16
N LEU A 115 15.19 11.92 22.17
CA LEU A 115 16.64 12.09 22.23
C LEU A 115 17.28 10.76 22.59
N LEU A 116 18.11 10.24 21.69
CA LEU A 116 18.78 8.95 21.84
C LEU A 116 19.90 9.04 22.87
N ASP A 117 19.96 8.06 23.79
CA ASP A 117 20.95 8.03 24.86
C ASP A 117 22.39 8.06 24.31
N GLY A 118 23.24 8.85 24.96
CA GLY A 118 24.63 9.04 24.55
C GLY A 118 24.85 9.78 23.21
N SER A 119 23.83 10.41 22.63
CA SER A 119 23.97 11.18 21.38
C SER A 119 23.13 12.46 21.38
N ASP A 120 23.38 13.33 20.40
CA ASP A 120 22.56 14.52 20.15
C ASP A 120 21.45 14.25 19.11
N THR A 121 21.37 13.00 18.63
CA THR A 121 20.47 12.59 17.55
C THR A 121 19.08 12.28 18.08
N VAL A 122 18.07 12.72 17.32
CA VAL A 122 16.66 12.54 17.64
C VAL A 122 16.06 11.46 16.75
N LEU A 123 15.37 10.50 17.37
CA LEU A 123 14.48 9.56 16.70
C LEU A 123 13.04 10.08 16.82
N LEU A 124 12.26 10.03 15.74
CA LEU A 124 10.83 10.26 15.85
C LEU A 124 10.12 8.99 16.31
N VAL A 125 9.31 9.11 17.36
CA VAL A 125 8.47 8.04 17.88
C VAL A 125 7.03 8.32 17.47
N ASP A 126 6.48 7.47 16.61
CA ASP A 126 5.06 7.53 16.24
C ASP A 126 4.23 6.92 17.38
N ARG A 127 3.49 7.78 18.08
CA ARG A 127 2.62 7.39 19.19
C ARG A 127 1.26 6.88 18.71
N GLY A 128 0.91 7.07 17.45
CA GLY A 128 -0.40 6.72 16.89
C GLY A 128 -1.26 7.94 16.56
N TRP A 129 -2.56 7.71 16.42
CA TRP A 129 -3.55 8.67 15.97
C TRP A 129 -4.36 9.28 17.12
N VAL A 130 -4.71 10.55 16.99
CA VAL A 130 -5.64 11.27 17.87
C VAL A 130 -6.68 12.04 17.05
N GLU A 131 -7.92 12.09 17.53
CA GLU A 131 -9.00 12.84 16.88
C GLU A 131 -8.71 14.35 16.89
N ALA A 132 -9.03 15.03 15.79
CA ALA A 132 -8.91 16.47 15.72
C ALA A 132 -9.98 17.13 16.60
N PRO A 133 -9.63 18.14 17.42
CA PRO A 133 -10.62 18.96 18.10
C PRO A 133 -11.55 19.64 17.09
N GLY A 134 -12.77 19.99 17.49
CA GLY A 134 -13.78 20.56 16.60
C GLY A 134 -13.38 21.90 15.93
N GLY A 135 -12.32 22.56 16.40
CA GLY A 135 -11.73 23.76 15.79
C GLY A 135 -10.32 23.52 15.27
N ARG A 136 -10.01 24.01 14.05
CA ARG A 136 -8.67 23.87 13.41
C ARG A 136 -7.52 24.59 14.14
N THR A 137 -7.86 25.50 15.04
CA THR A 137 -6.90 26.30 15.83
C THR A 137 -6.53 25.62 17.15
N ASP A 138 -7.37 24.68 17.62
CA ASP A 138 -7.11 23.92 18.83
C ASP A 138 -6.38 22.65 18.44
N LEU A 139 -5.08 22.60 18.73
CA LEU A 139 -4.25 21.42 18.48
C LEU A 139 -4.27 20.52 19.71
N PRO A 140 -4.38 19.18 19.53
CA PRO A 140 -4.24 18.26 20.63
C PRO A 140 -2.80 18.29 21.16
N ASP A 141 -2.64 18.31 22.48
CA ASP A 141 -1.32 18.29 23.13
C ASP A 141 -1.22 17.09 24.08
N PRO A 142 -1.01 15.88 23.54
CA PRO A 142 -0.97 14.66 24.35
C PRO A 142 0.33 14.62 25.15
N GLU A 143 0.22 14.73 26.48
CA GLU A 143 1.36 14.63 27.38
C GLU A 143 2.08 13.26 27.28
N TRP A 144 3.38 13.26 27.55
CA TRP A 144 4.14 12.02 27.71
C TRP A 144 4.02 11.50 29.15
N PRO A 145 3.59 10.24 29.38
CA PRO A 145 3.47 9.70 30.72
C PRO A 145 4.83 9.32 31.31
N GLY A 146 5.26 10.05 32.34
CA GLY A 146 6.43 9.72 33.15
C GLY A 146 7.78 10.05 32.52
N TRP A 147 8.83 9.38 33.00
CA TRP A 147 10.22 9.63 32.58
C TRP A 147 10.65 8.61 31.52
N GLY A 148 11.30 9.08 30.45
CA GLY A 148 11.81 8.21 29.40
C GLY A 148 13.07 7.47 29.84
N VAL A 149 13.12 6.17 29.55
CA VAL A 149 14.33 5.34 29.69
C VAL A 149 14.52 4.46 28.46
N LEU A 150 13.41 4.00 27.86
CA LEU A 150 13.42 3.10 26.72
C LEU A 150 12.08 3.19 26.00
N VAL A 151 12.13 3.24 24.66
CA VAL A 151 10.97 2.93 23.81
C VAL A 151 11.27 1.71 22.95
N GLU A 152 10.22 0.92 22.70
CA GLU A 152 10.26 -0.23 21.80
C GLU A 152 9.18 -0.08 20.75
N GLY A 153 9.43 -0.59 19.55
CA GLY A 153 8.49 -0.45 18.45
C GLY A 153 8.94 -1.14 17.18
N VAL A 154 8.31 -0.77 16.06
CA VAL A 154 8.65 -1.24 14.72
C VAL A 154 9.16 -0.06 13.89
N ILE A 155 10.28 -0.26 13.18
CA ILE A 155 10.89 0.78 12.36
C ILE A 155 10.07 0.97 11.08
N ASP A 156 9.75 2.23 10.77
CA ASP A 156 8.91 2.61 9.64
C ASP A 156 9.40 3.94 9.01
N SER A 157 9.08 4.18 7.74
CA SER A 157 9.35 5.47 7.08
C SER A 157 8.37 6.56 7.51
N GLY A 158 7.25 6.17 8.13
CA GLY A 158 6.19 7.08 8.54
C GLY A 158 5.18 7.38 7.43
N PRO A 159 4.22 8.27 7.68
CA PRO A 159 3.14 8.55 6.76
C PRO A 159 3.65 9.21 5.47
N SER A 160 3.47 8.54 4.33
CA SER A 160 3.78 9.09 3.01
C SER A 160 2.59 9.85 2.42
N VAL A 161 2.80 11.06 1.93
CA VAL A 161 1.83 11.78 1.08
C VAL A 161 2.18 11.61 -0.41
N GLY A 162 1.18 11.40 -1.26
CA GLY A 162 1.39 11.21 -2.70
C GLY A 162 1.80 12.49 -3.44
N LEU A 163 1.35 13.66 -2.97
CA LEU A 163 1.70 14.98 -3.52
C LEU A 163 2.14 15.88 -2.37
N ARG A 164 3.38 16.37 -2.43
CA ARG A 164 3.90 17.40 -1.53
C ARG A 164 3.64 18.75 -2.20
N LEU A 165 2.66 19.50 -1.69
CA LEU A 165 2.30 20.82 -2.21
C LEU A 165 2.54 21.85 -1.11
N GLY A 166 3.40 22.83 -1.38
CA GLY A 166 3.74 23.89 -0.43
C GLY A 166 4.68 23.44 0.70
N GLU A 167 4.80 24.29 1.70
CA GLU A 167 5.68 24.08 2.86
C GLU A 167 5.21 22.91 3.74
N PRO A 168 6.13 22.17 4.40
CA PRO A 168 5.80 21.03 5.26
C PRO A 168 4.91 21.39 6.46
N ALA A 169 4.90 22.65 6.88
CA ALA A 169 4.12 23.16 8.00
C ALA A 169 3.49 24.52 7.68
N GLU A 170 2.46 24.89 8.43
CA GLU A 170 2.01 26.29 8.48
C GLU A 170 2.92 27.09 9.41
N GLU A 171 3.10 28.40 9.16
CA GLU A 171 3.86 29.33 10.02
C GLU A 171 3.17 29.50 11.38
N HIS A 172 3.33 28.52 12.27
CA HIS A 172 2.96 28.62 13.67
C HIS A 172 4.21 28.37 14.50
N GLU A 173 4.67 29.40 15.21
CA GLU A 173 5.91 29.34 15.99
C GLU A 173 5.78 28.55 17.30
N ARG A 174 4.56 28.18 17.71
CA ARG A 174 4.26 27.53 18.99
C ARG A 174 4.11 26.02 18.86
N TRP A 175 4.56 25.29 19.89
CA TRP A 175 4.33 23.86 20.05
C TRP A 175 2.93 23.59 20.65
N PRO A 176 2.29 22.45 20.33
CA PRO A 176 2.69 21.44 19.34
C PRO A 176 2.63 21.97 17.90
N ARG A 177 3.47 21.43 17.00
CA ARG A 177 3.59 21.91 15.62
C ARG A 177 2.87 21.00 14.63
N ARG A 178 2.07 21.60 13.75
CA ARG A 178 1.34 20.88 12.71
C ARG A 178 2.19 20.72 11.45
N LEU A 179 2.30 19.47 10.97
CA LEU A 179 2.92 19.10 9.71
C LEU A 179 1.84 18.69 8.71
N GLN A 180 1.86 19.23 7.50
CA GLN A 180 1.04 18.74 6.39
C GLN A 180 1.55 17.39 5.87
N TYR A 181 2.86 17.19 5.94
CA TYR A 181 3.53 15.94 5.59
C TYR A 181 4.82 15.80 6.39
N LEU A 182 5.26 14.55 6.59
CA LEU A 182 6.51 14.29 7.29
C LEU A 182 7.70 14.55 6.35
N ASP A 183 8.56 15.48 6.76
CA ASP A 183 9.84 15.78 6.13
C ASP A 183 10.92 15.82 7.22
N TYR A 184 11.88 14.91 7.14
CA TYR A 184 12.90 14.73 8.18
C TYR A 184 13.91 15.88 8.21
N ASP A 185 14.22 16.49 7.08
CA ASP A 185 15.15 17.63 7.02
C ASP A 185 14.52 18.86 7.65
N TYR A 186 13.23 19.10 7.35
CA TYR A 186 12.45 20.14 8.02
C TYR A 186 12.38 19.92 9.53
N VAL A 187 12.09 18.69 9.97
CA VAL A 187 12.04 18.36 11.40
C VAL A 187 13.39 18.58 12.07
N ALA A 188 14.50 18.22 11.42
CA ALA A 188 15.84 18.46 11.93
C ALA A 188 16.14 19.96 12.12
N GLU A 189 15.75 20.79 11.16
CA GLU A 189 15.87 22.25 11.26
C GLU A 189 15.05 22.81 12.44
N GLN A 190 13.81 22.36 12.61
CA GLN A 190 12.95 22.85 13.68
C GLN A 190 13.40 22.42 15.09
N LEU A 191 14.13 21.31 15.19
CA LEU A 191 14.68 20.80 16.45
C LEU A 191 16.11 21.30 16.73
N ASP A 192 16.75 21.94 15.74
CA ASP A 192 18.19 22.29 15.74
C ASP A 192 19.09 21.08 16.11
N ARG A 193 18.70 19.89 15.62
CA ARG A 193 19.32 18.60 15.97
C ARG A 193 19.31 17.63 14.80
N PRO A 194 20.30 16.73 14.69
CA PRO A 194 20.25 15.63 13.72
C PRO A 194 19.06 14.72 13.98
N VAL A 195 18.32 14.35 12.94
CA VAL A 195 17.16 13.45 13.04
C VAL A 195 17.42 12.18 12.24
N VAL A 196 17.06 11.04 12.80
CA VAL A 196 17.12 9.75 12.11
C VAL A 196 16.10 9.75 10.95
N PRO A 197 16.47 9.38 9.71
CA PRO A 197 15.59 9.47 8.53
C PRO A 197 14.57 8.32 8.44
N TYR A 198 14.03 7.92 9.59
CA TYR A 198 12.94 6.97 9.78
C TYR A 198 12.39 7.16 11.20
N LEU A 199 11.22 6.58 11.47
CA LEU A 199 10.58 6.65 12.78
C LEU A 199 10.45 5.26 13.42
N LEU A 200 10.15 5.26 14.71
CA LEU A 200 9.80 4.07 15.46
C LEU A 200 8.30 4.12 15.81
N ARG A 201 7.50 3.24 15.23
CA ARG A 201 6.10 3.05 15.61
C ARG A 201 6.05 2.40 16.98
N LEU A 202 5.59 3.15 17.97
CA LEU A 202 5.63 2.76 19.36
C LEU A 202 4.82 1.48 19.60
N ASN A 203 5.32 0.61 20.47
CA ASN A 203 4.60 -0.58 20.90
C ASN A 203 3.20 -0.17 21.45
N PRO A 204 2.11 -0.75 20.94
CA PRO A 204 0.74 -0.48 21.41
C PRO A 204 0.53 -0.64 22.93
N GLU A 205 1.33 -1.48 23.58
CA GLU A 205 1.27 -1.73 25.02
C GLU A 205 1.98 -0.67 25.86
N HIS A 206 2.71 0.26 25.22
CA HIS A 206 3.40 1.33 25.93
C HIS A 206 2.40 2.36 26.49
N PRO A 207 2.56 2.88 27.73
CA PRO A 207 1.61 3.84 28.32
C PRO A 207 1.40 5.12 27.52
N ALA A 208 2.39 5.53 26.73
CA ALA A 208 2.33 6.71 25.85
C ALA A 208 1.67 6.45 24.49
N ALA A 209 1.32 5.20 24.17
CA ALA A 209 0.69 4.83 22.91
C ALA A 209 -0.74 5.36 22.85
N LEU A 210 -1.07 5.94 21.70
CA LEU A 210 -2.40 6.40 21.31
C LEU A 210 -3.03 5.35 20.38
N THR A 211 -4.15 5.71 19.73
CA THR A 211 -4.88 4.81 18.83
C THR A 211 -3.96 4.32 17.72
N GLN A 212 -3.69 3.01 17.73
CA GLN A 212 -2.89 2.35 16.70
C GLN A 212 -3.81 1.96 15.55
N ASP A 213 -3.57 2.55 14.39
CA ASP A 213 -4.39 2.40 13.18
C ASP A 213 -3.59 1.94 11.97
N TRP A 214 -2.35 1.51 12.18
CA TRP A 214 -1.55 0.95 11.10
C TRP A 214 -2.25 -0.31 10.59
N GLN A 215 -2.80 -0.17 9.40
CA GLN A 215 -3.26 -1.27 8.58
C GLN A 215 -2.61 -1.05 7.23
N PRO A 216 -2.02 -2.08 6.62
CA PRO A 216 -1.76 -2.04 5.19
C PRO A 216 -3.11 -1.78 4.52
N SER A 217 -3.37 -0.56 4.05
CA SER A 217 -4.61 -0.14 3.39
C SER A 217 -4.80 -0.78 1.99
N ALA A 218 -4.11 -1.89 1.80
CA ALA A 218 -3.99 -2.67 0.61
C ALA A 218 -5.12 -3.70 0.49
N LEU A 219 -5.65 -3.85 -0.72
CA LEU A 219 -6.39 -5.07 -1.06
C LEU A 219 -5.48 -6.27 -0.81
N PRO A 220 -5.94 -7.28 -0.07
CA PRO A 220 -5.12 -8.44 0.25
C PRO A 220 -4.86 -9.28 -1.02
N PRO A 221 -3.74 -10.03 -1.09
CA PRO A 221 -3.36 -10.80 -2.28
C PRO A 221 -4.47 -11.71 -2.81
N GLU A 222 -5.28 -12.30 -1.92
CA GLU A 222 -6.36 -13.23 -2.25
C GLU A 222 -7.46 -12.56 -3.09
N ARG A 223 -7.71 -11.25 -2.89
CA ARG A 223 -8.69 -10.51 -3.70
C ARG A 223 -8.19 -10.38 -5.14
N HIS A 224 -6.91 -10.10 -5.33
CA HIS A 224 -6.29 -10.04 -6.66
C HIS A 224 -6.29 -11.43 -7.34
N GLN A 225 -6.00 -12.50 -6.60
CA GLN A 225 -6.12 -13.87 -7.10
C GLN A 225 -7.56 -14.22 -7.51
N GLY A 226 -8.55 -13.80 -6.72
CA GLY A 226 -9.97 -13.97 -7.05
C GLY A 226 -10.34 -13.26 -8.36
N TYR A 227 -9.86 -12.03 -8.58
CA TYR A 227 -10.04 -11.32 -9.84
C TYR A 227 -9.32 -12.01 -11.01
N ALA A 228 -8.11 -12.53 -10.80
CA ALA A 228 -7.41 -13.30 -11.82
C ALA A 228 -8.24 -14.53 -12.27
N LEU A 229 -8.80 -15.29 -11.31
CA LEU A 229 -9.68 -16.42 -11.59
C LEU A 229 -10.92 -15.99 -12.39
N GLN A 230 -11.50 -14.83 -12.09
CA GLN A 230 -12.63 -14.29 -12.86
C GLN A 230 -12.22 -13.98 -14.30
N TRP A 231 -11.09 -13.31 -14.53
CA TRP A 231 -10.61 -13.00 -15.87
C TRP A 231 -10.29 -14.24 -16.70
N PHE A 232 -9.64 -15.24 -16.08
CA PHE A 232 -9.39 -16.52 -16.73
C PHE A 232 -10.69 -17.29 -16.99
N GLY A 233 -11.65 -17.27 -16.06
CA GLY A 233 -12.97 -17.86 -16.24
C GLY A 233 -13.74 -17.24 -17.41
N LEU A 234 -13.73 -15.90 -17.53
CA LEU A 234 -14.30 -15.18 -18.67
C LEU A 234 -13.58 -15.52 -19.98
N SER A 235 -12.26 -15.64 -19.95
CA SER A 235 -11.48 -16.05 -21.12
C SER A 235 -11.85 -17.46 -21.59
N ALA A 236 -12.04 -18.40 -20.65
CA ALA A 236 -12.46 -19.76 -20.94
C ALA A 236 -13.90 -19.82 -21.48
N ALA A 237 -14.82 -19.06 -20.86
CA ALA A 237 -16.19 -18.93 -21.34
C ALA A 237 -16.25 -18.35 -22.76
N LEU A 238 -15.43 -17.33 -23.06
CA LEU A 238 -15.33 -16.74 -24.38
C LEU A 238 -14.86 -17.76 -25.44
N VAL A 239 -13.86 -18.60 -25.11
CA VAL A 239 -13.42 -19.71 -25.97
C VAL A 239 -14.56 -20.69 -26.22
N VAL A 240 -15.28 -21.12 -25.17
CA VAL A 240 -16.41 -22.05 -25.30
C VAL A 240 -17.51 -21.47 -26.18
N ILE A 241 -17.92 -20.21 -25.93
CA ILE A 241 -18.95 -19.52 -26.71
C ILE A 241 -18.53 -19.42 -28.18
N TRP A 242 -17.28 -19.00 -28.44
CA TRP A 242 -16.77 -18.88 -29.81
C TRP A 242 -16.75 -20.23 -30.53
N LEU A 243 -16.38 -21.33 -29.85
CA LEU A 243 -16.44 -22.67 -30.43
C LEU A 243 -17.89 -23.09 -30.73
N VAL A 244 -18.80 -22.96 -29.76
CA VAL A 244 -20.21 -23.38 -29.89
C VAL A 244 -20.94 -22.61 -31.01
N VAL A 245 -20.74 -21.29 -31.09
CA VAL A 245 -21.38 -20.45 -32.13
C VAL A 245 -20.89 -20.81 -33.53
N ASN A 246 -19.63 -21.23 -33.67
CA ASN A 246 -19.03 -21.51 -34.97
C ASN A 246 -19.06 -23.01 -35.36
N LEU A 247 -19.49 -23.90 -34.45
CA LEU A 247 -19.75 -25.32 -34.70
C LEU A 247 -21.25 -25.54 -35.00
N LYS A 248 -21.60 -25.79 -36.27
CA LYS A 248 -22.96 -26.21 -36.64
C LYS A 248 -23.02 -27.71 -36.86
N ARG A 249 -23.98 -28.40 -36.25
CA ARG A 249 -24.26 -29.82 -36.53
C ARG A 249 -24.91 -29.92 -37.91
N GLU A 250 -24.29 -30.65 -38.84
CA GLU A 250 -24.99 -31.04 -40.06
C GLU A 250 -26.02 -32.11 -39.63
N ARG A 251 -27.31 -31.81 -39.84
CA ARG A 251 -28.37 -32.82 -39.67
C ARG A 251 -28.19 -33.79 -40.84
N ASP A 252 -27.94 -35.06 -40.55
CA ASP A 252 -28.12 -36.13 -41.53
C ASP A 252 -29.62 -36.16 -41.83
N ASP A 253 -30.03 -35.46 -42.88
CA ASP A 253 -31.31 -35.72 -43.53
C ASP A 253 -31.14 -37.07 -44.24
N GLY A 254 -31.34 -38.14 -43.46
CA GLY A 254 -31.41 -39.51 -43.93
C GLY A 254 -32.46 -39.60 -45.04
N ARG A 255 -31.99 -39.96 -46.24
CA ARG A 255 -32.80 -40.23 -47.42
C ARG A 255 -33.40 -41.62 -47.35
#